data_AF-G1VCH1-F1
#
_entry.id   AF-G1VCH1-F1
#
_cell.length_a   1.000
_cell.length_b   1.000
_cell.length_c   1.000
_cell.angle_alpha   90.00
_cell.angle_beta   90.00
_cell.angle_gamma   90.00
#
_symmetry.space_group_name_H-M   'P 1'
#
loop_
_entity.id
_entity.type
_entity.pdbx_description
1 polymer ?
#
loop_
_entity_poly.entity_id
_entity_poly.type
_entity_poly.pdbx_seq_one_letter_code
_entity_poly.pdbx_strand_id
1 'polypeptide(L)'
;MERDKELEKLKLLMSAMHSNGMIEPLEWEQELREGAWLLLHNEPGLDREEWRQELLSQYPTEVVDTFGTDPAQAFAAMDDWWESETYEDENTGLCETYQGWSLIFANEKSVMVFDELSRLKLKLSRLGLLKNLR
;
A
#
# COMPACT_ATOMS: atom_id res chain seq x y z
N MET A 1 -30.40 -12.17 -1.93
CA MET A 1 -30.25 -12.55 -0.52
C MET A 1 -29.33 -13.76 -0.33
N GLU A 2 -29.63 -14.95 -0.90
CA GLU A 2 -28.74 -16.13 -0.77
C GLU A 2 -27.42 -15.94 -1.55
N ARG A 3 -27.50 -15.47 -2.81
CA ARG A 3 -26.33 -15.19 -3.67
C ARG A 3 -25.41 -14.11 -3.12
N ASP A 4 -25.95 -13.07 -2.49
CA ASP A 4 -25.15 -11.99 -1.89
C ASP A 4 -24.38 -12.51 -0.67
N LYS A 5 -24.98 -13.45 0.09
CA LYS A 5 -24.31 -14.15 1.20
C LYS A 5 -23.18 -15.06 0.72
N GLU A 6 -23.35 -15.73 -0.41
CA GLU A 6 -22.30 -16.56 -1.01
C GLU A 6 -21.14 -15.70 -1.51
N LEU A 7 -21.44 -14.56 -2.12
CA LEU A 7 -20.42 -13.62 -2.61
C LEU A 7 -19.58 -13.06 -1.45
N GLU A 8 -20.22 -12.65 -0.35
CA GLU A 8 -19.48 -12.15 0.82
C GLU A 8 -18.64 -13.23 1.51
N LYS A 9 -19.11 -14.48 1.55
CA LYS A 9 -18.28 -15.60 2.03
C LYS A 9 -17.06 -15.81 1.14
N LEU A 10 -17.21 -15.67 -0.19
CA LEU A 10 -16.11 -15.84 -1.13
C LEU A 10 -15.06 -14.74 -0.94
N LYS A 11 -15.48 -13.48 -0.81
CA LYS A 11 -14.60 -12.33 -0.51
C LYS A 11 -13.84 -12.51 0.80
N LEU A 12 -14.53 -12.92 1.85
CA LEU A 12 -13.90 -13.20 3.15
C LEU A 12 -12.85 -14.32 3.04
N LEU A 13 -13.14 -15.36 2.25
CA LEU A 13 -12.20 -16.45 2.02
C LEU A 13 -10.96 -15.99 1.23
N MET A 14 -11.14 -15.17 0.19
CA MET A 14 -10.03 -14.60 -0.58
C MET A 14 -9.15 -13.73 0.31
N SER A 15 -9.74 -12.80 1.07
CA SER A 15 -9.02 -11.96 2.03
C SER A 15 -8.23 -12.77 3.07
N ALA A 16 -8.81 -13.84 3.62
CA ALA A 16 -8.12 -14.74 4.55
C ALA A 16 -6.98 -15.52 3.87
N MET A 17 -7.13 -15.90 2.60
CA MET A 17 -6.10 -16.60 1.84
C MET A 17 -4.95 -15.66 1.44
N HIS A 18 -5.23 -14.39 1.14
CA HIS A 18 -4.23 -13.34 0.93
C HIS A 18 -3.41 -13.10 2.19
N SER A 19 -4.06 -12.93 3.34
CA SER A 19 -3.39 -12.74 4.64
C SER A 19 -2.48 -13.92 5.01
N ASN A 20 -2.81 -15.14 4.57
CA ASN A 20 -2.00 -16.35 4.76
C ASN A 20 -0.95 -16.60 3.66
N GLY A 21 -0.82 -15.71 2.66
CA GLY A 21 0.12 -15.88 1.54
C GLY A 21 -0.18 -17.07 0.63
N MET A 22 -1.42 -17.55 0.61
CA MET A 22 -1.85 -18.73 -0.16
C MET A 22 -2.27 -18.39 -1.60
N ILE A 23 -2.56 -17.11 -1.88
CA ILE A 23 -2.92 -16.58 -3.20
C ILE A 23 -2.21 -15.24 -3.36
N GLU A 24 -1.67 -14.95 -4.54
CA GLU A 24 -1.13 -13.63 -4.87
C GLU A 24 -2.25 -12.58 -4.86
N PRO A 25 -1.99 -11.35 -4.37
CA PRO A 25 -2.96 -10.24 -4.46
C PRO A 25 -3.41 -10.07 -5.91
N LEU A 26 -4.69 -9.76 -6.11
CA LEU A 26 -5.24 -9.54 -7.46
C LEU A 26 -4.58 -8.29 -8.06
N GLU A 27 -4.46 -8.22 -9.40
CA GLU A 27 -3.72 -7.14 -10.08
C GLU A 27 -4.17 -5.74 -9.63
N TRP A 28 -5.48 -5.51 -9.52
CA TRP A 28 -6.03 -4.23 -9.04
C TRP A 28 -5.70 -3.93 -7.57
N GLU A 29 -5.58 -4.95 -6.72
CA GLU A 29 -5.20 -4.74 -5.32
C GLU A 29 -3.72 -4.37 -5.23
N GLN A 30 -2.87 -4.96 -6.08
CA GLN A 30 -1.45 -4.58 -6.17
C GLN A 30 -1.31 -3.14 -6.67
N GLU A 31 -2.04 -2.77 -7.72
CA GLU A 31 -2.08 -1.40 -8.24
C GLU A 31 -2.54 -0.41 -7.15
N LEU A 32 -3.57 -0.77 -6.38
CA LEU A 32 -4.05 0.07 -5.28
C LEU A 32 -3.01 0.18 -4.16
N ARG A 33 -2.31 -0.91 -3.82
CA ARG A 33 -1.27 -0.93 -2.78
C ARG A 33 -0.08 -0.04 -3.14
N GLU A 34 0.38 -0.12 -4.39
CA GLU A 34 1.44 0.74 -4.92
C GLU A 34 0.97 2.19 -5.01
N GLY A 35 -0.24 2.42 -5.53
CA GLY A 35 -0.86 3.74 -5.62
C GLY A 35 -0.96 4.44 -4.25
N ALA A 36 -1.41 3.71 -3.23
CA ALA A 36 -1.47 4.19 -1.86
C ALA A 36 -0.11 4.64 -1.30
N TRP A 37 0.97 3.95 -1.65
CA TRP A 37 2.33 4.34 -1.25
C TRP A 37 2.82 5.56 -2.06
N LEU A 38 2.57 5.57 -3.37
CA LEU A 38 2.95 6.67 -4.26
C LEU A 38 2.30 8.00 -3.86
N LEU A 39 1.07 8.00 -3.36
CA LEU A 39 0.42 9.19 -2.83
C LEU A 39 1.25 9.80 -1.70
N LEU A 40 1.65 9.00 -0.71
CA LEU A 40 2.44 9.46 0.43
C LEU A 40 3.83 9.96 0.00
N HIS A 41 4.43 9.31 -0.99
CA HIS A 41 5.73 9.70 -1.52
C HIS A 41 5.66 11.03 -2.29
N ASN A 42 4.62 11.20 -3.12
CA ASN A 42 4.48 12.34 -4.02
C ASN A 42 3.90 13.58 -3.35
N GLU A 43 3.13 13.39 -2.26
CA GLU A 43 2.52 14.46 -1.47
C GLU A 43 2.98 14.35 -0.01
N PRO A 44 4.18 14.89 0.31
CA PRO A 44 4.76 14.73 1.63
C PRO A 44 3.93 15.43 2.70
N GLY A 45 3.70 14.73 3.82
CA GLY A 45 2.92 15.23 4.95
C GLY A 45 1.42 14.98 4.85
N LEU A 46 0.95 14.21 3.86
CA LEU A 46 -0.43 13.72 3.79
C LEU A 46 -0.84 13.05 5.10
N ASP A 47 -1.97 13.49 5.65
CA ASP A 47 -2.60 12.81 6.77
C ASP A 47 -3.54 11.68 6.31
N ARG A 48 -4.10 10.94 7.28
CA ARG A 48 -4.98 9.80 7.00
C ARG A 48 -6.22 10.19 6.19
N GLU A 49 -6.82 11.33 6.48
CA GLU A 49 -8.04 11.77 5.79
C GLU A 49 -7.72 12.15 4.35
N GLU A 50 -6.69 12.98 4.15
CA GLU A 50 -6.27 13.44 2.83
C GLU A 50 -5.83 12.27 1.95
N TRP A 51 -5.02 11.36 2.50
CA TRP A 51 -4.58 10.13 1.80
C TRP A 51 -5.77 9.31 1.30
N ARG A 52 -6.80 9.15 2.13
CA ARG A 52 -7.99 8.36 1.80
C ARG A 52 -8.87 9.01 0.75
N GLN A 53 -9.02 10.35 0.81
CA GLN A 53 -9.72 11.09 -0.24
C GLN A 53 -8.97 11.01 -1.57
N GLU A 54 -7.65 11.11 -1.54
CA GLU A 54 -6.83 11.05 -2.75
C GLU A 54 -6.81 9.64 -3.35
N LEU A 55 -6.83 8.59 -2.52
CA LEU A 55 -6.97 7.21 -2.96
C LEU A 55 -8.29 6.98 -3.71
N LEU A 56 -9.40 7.52 -3.18
CA LEU A 56 -10.72 7.49 -3.86
C LEU A 56 -10.75 8.31 -5.15
N SER A 57 -10.00 9.41 -5.20
CA SER A 57 -9.93 10.31 -6.35
C SER A 57 -9.14 9.68 -7.51
N GLN A 58 -7.96 9.10 -7.21
CA GLN A 58 -7.05 8.58 -8.22
C GLN A 58 -7.31 7.11 -8.60
N TYR A 59 -7.80 6.29 -7.66
CA TYR A 59 -8.01 4.85 -7.84
C TYR A 59 -9.45 4.40 -7.54
N PRO A 60 -10.48 5.05 -8.10
CA PRO A 60 -11.87 4.79 -7.73
C PRO A 60 -12.32 3.36 -8.07
N THR A 61 -11.81 2.78 -9.16
CA THR A 61 -12.21 1.43 -9.61
C THR A 61 -11.60 0.38 -8.70
N GLU A 62 -10.31 0.51 -8.43
CA GLU A 62 -9.52 -0.41 -7.63
C GLU A 62 -9.97 -0.37 -6.16
N VAL A 63 -10.35 0.80 -5.64
CA VAL A 63 -10.99 0.96 -4.33
C VAL A 63 -12.30 0.19 -4.24
N VAL A 64 -13.16 0.29 -5.27
CA VAL A 64 -14.44 -0.44 -5.30
C VAL A 64 -14.23 -1.95 -5.45
N ASP A 65 -13.27 -2.37 -6.27
CA ASP A 65 -12.97 -3.78 -6.50
C ASP A 65 -12.28 -4.42 -5.30
N THR A 66 -11.53 -3.64 -4.50
CA THR A 66 -10.85 -4.11 -3.28
C THR A 66 -11.76 -4.07 -2.06
N PHE A 67 -12.38 -2.93 -1.77
CA PHE A 67 -13.13 -2.72 -0.53
C PHE A 67 -14.66 -2.84 -0.70
N GLY A 68 -15.14 -2.91 -1.93
CA GLY A 68 -16.57 -2.98 -2.24
C GLY A 68 -17.21 -1.62 -2.48
N THR A 69 -18.50 -1.65 -2.84
CA THR A 69 -19.27 -0.47 -3.26
C THR A 69 -19.90 0.32 -2.13
N ASP A 70 -19.91 -0.21 -0.89
CA ASP A 70 -20.48 0.50 0.27
C ASP A 70 -19.45 1.50 0.81
N PRO A 71 -19.68 2.82 0.71
CA PRO A 71 -18.70 3.81 1.13
C PRO A 71 -18.29 3.68 2.59
N ALA A 72 -19.22 3.37 3.50
CA ALA A 72 -18.92 3.29 4.92
C ALA A 72 -17.96 2.13 5.24
N GLN A 73 -18.14 0.99 4.55
CA GLN A 73 -17.24 -0.16 4.68
C GLN A 73 -15.90 0.11 4.01
N ALA A 74 -15.91 0.75 2.83
CA ALA A 74 -14.68 1.12 2.13
C ALA A 74 -13.83 2.08 2.96
N PHE A 75 -14.44 3.11 3.57
CA PHE A 75 -13.73 4.04 4.45
C PHE A 75 -13.15 3.34 5.69
N ALA A 76 -13.90 2.45 6.32
CA ALA A 76 -13.40 1.67 7.45
C ALA A 76 -12.23 0.76 7.06
N ALA A 77 -12.32 0.08 5.91
CA ALA A 77 -11.25 -0.79 5.42
C ALA A 77 -9.98 0.00 5.04
N MET A 78 -10.13 1.21 4.48
CA MET A 78 -9.00 2.11 4.22
C MET A 78 -8.34 2.60 5.52
N ASP A 79 -9.13 2.87 6.57
CA ASP A 79 -8.59 3.20 7.90
C ASP A 79 -7.83 2.01 8.51
N ASP A 80 -8.36 0.79 8.35
CA ASP A 80 -7.65 -0.43 8.76
C ASP A 80 -6.34 -0.61 7.97
N TRP A 81 -6.34 -0.36 6.66
CA TRP A 81 -5.13 -0.37 5.83
C TRP A 81 -4.10 0.65 6.32
N TRP A 82 -4.54 1.89 6.58
CA TRP A 82 -3.66 2.94 7.08
C TRP A 82 -2.83 2.49 8.29
N GLU A 83 -3.49 1.82 9.24
CA GLU A 83 -2.91 1.44 10.52
C GLU A 83 -2.17 0.09 10.49
N SER A 84 -2.60 -0.86 9.64
CA SER A 84 -2.18 -2.26 9.76
C SER A 84 -1.59 -2.88 8.50
N GLU A 85 -1.94 -2.41 7.31
CA GLU A 85 -1.41 -2.95 6.06
C GLU A 85 0.01 -2.45 5.83
N THR A 86 0.91 -3.34 5.43
CA THR A 86 2.32 -3.02 5.21
C THR A 86 2.65 -3.03 3.73
N TYR A 87 3.47 -2.06 3.30
CA TYR A 87 3.99 -1.98 1.95
C TYR A 87 5.52 -2.04 1.98
N GLU A 88 6.10 -2.95 1.19
CA GLU A 88 7.53 -3.06 0.98
C GLU A 88 7.93 -2.33 -0.31
N ASP A 89 8.77 -1.30 -0.20
CA ASP A 89 9.38 -0.67 -1.38
C ASP A 89 10.46 -1.59 -1.95
N GLU A 90 10.28 -2.04 -3.19
CA GLU A 90 11.20 -2.99 -3.84
C GLU A 90 12.63 -2.45 -4.02
N ASN A 91 12.80 -1.13 -4.09
CA ASN A 91 14.11 -0.51 -4.32
C ASN A 91 14.98 -0.54 -3.06
N THR A 92 14.36 -0.33 -1.90
CA THR A 92 15.06 -0.29 -0.62
C THR A 92 14.89 -1.56 0.21
N GLY A 93 13.84 -2.35 -0.02
CA GLY A 93 13.40 -3.44 0.86
C GLY A 93 12.96 -2.96 2.24
N LEU A 94 12.60 -1.67 2.37
CA LEU A 94 11.97 -1.15 3.59
C LEU A 94 10.49 -1.50 3.53
N CYS A 95 9.98 -2.06 4.64
CA CYS A 95 8.60 -2.47 4.78
C CYS A 95 8.01 -1.81 6.02
N GLU A 96 6.97 -1.00 5.82
CA GLU A 96 6.32 -0.21 6.86
C GLU A 96 4.81 -0.15 6.58
N THR A 97 4.02 0.21 7.59
CA THR A 97 2.59 0.51 7.38
C THR A 97 2.42 1.82 6.61
N TYR A 98 1.25 2.08 6.03
CA TYR A 98 0.98 3.38 5.39
C TYR A 98 1.12 4.55 6.36
N GLN A 99 0.71 4.38 7.63
CA GLN A 99 1.01 5.33 8.69
C GLN A 99 2.53 5.50 8.91
N GLY A 100 3.31 4.42 8.89
CA GLY A 100 4.76 4.47 9.00
C GLY A 100 5.39 5.25 7.84
N TRP A 101 4.92 4.98 6.61
CA TRP A 101 5.33 5.67 5.40
C TRP A 101 4.99 7.17 5.44
N SER A 102 3.83 7.57 5.96
CA SER A 102 3.48 8.99 6.09
C SER A 102 4.43 9.74 7.03
N LEU A 103 4.95 9.07 8.07
CA LEU A 103 5.97 9.62 8.96
C LEU A 103 7.34 9.71 8.28
N ILE A 104 7.70 8.72 7.45
CA ILE A 104 8.92 8.74 6.65
C ILE A 104 8.85 9.87 5.61
N PHE A 105 7.69 10.08 5.00
CA PHE A 105 7.43 11.12 3.99
C PHE A 105 6.78 12.36 4.59
N ALA A 106 7.07 12.69 5.85
CA ALA A 106 6.45 13.82 6.53
C ALA A 106 6.75 15.20 5.91
N ASN A 107 7.78 15.32 5.07
CA ASN A 107 8.11 16.55 4.34
C ASN A 107 9.04 16.28 3.15
N GLU A 108 9.19 17.27 2.26
CA GLU A 108 10.05 17.18 1.08
C GLU A 108 11.49 16.74 1.37
N LYS A 109 12.08 17.16 2.50
CA LYS A 109 13.47 16.81 2.82
C LYS A 109 13.59 15.32 3.17
N SER A 110 12.60 14.75 3.86
CA SER A 110 12.65 13.33 4.20
C SER A 110 12.45 12.45 2.98
N VAL A 111 11.59 12.86 2.03
CA VAL A 111 11.50 12.24 0.69
C VAL A 111 12.82 12.31 -0.06
N MET A 112 13.47 13.48 -0.12
CA MET A 112 14.78 13.61 -0.78
C MET A 112 15.85 12.68 -0.19
N VAL A 113 15.86 12.49 1.14
CA VAL A 113 16.78 11.56 1.81
C VAL A 113 16.44 10.12 1.45
N PHE A 114 15.17 9.76 1.42
CA PHE A 114 14.70 8.44 1.01
C PHE A 114 15.10 8.14 -0.45
N ASP A 115 14.83 9.05 -1.39
CA ASP A 115 15.22 8.92 -2.80
C ASP A 115 16.73 8.70 -2.98
N GLU A 116 17.54 9.44 -2.23
CA GLU A 116 18.98 9.28 -2.26
C GLU A 116 19.42 7.91 -1.71
N LEU A 117 18.78 7.42 -0.64
CA LEU A 117 19.00 6.07 -0.11
C LEU A 117 18.64 5.00 -1.14
N SER A 118 17.46 5.09 -1.76
CA SER A 118 16.99 4.19 -2.82
C SER A 118 17.97 4.15 -3.99
N ARG A 119 18.41 5.32 -4.44
CA ARG A 119 19.40 5.47 -5.51
C ARG A 119 20.74 4.84 -5.16
N LEU A 120 21.24 5.04 -3.93
CA LEU A 120 22.51 4.47 -3.47
C LEU A 120 22.41 2.95 -3.33
N LYS A 121 21.32 2.41 -2.76
CA LYS A 121 21.08 0.97 -2.69
C LYS A 121 21.07 0.34 -4.09
N LEU A 122 20.35 0.93 -5.03
CA LEU A 122 20.31 0.45 -6.42
C LEU A 122 21.71 0.41 -7.06
N LYS A 123 22.52 1.46 -6.85
CA LYS A 123 23.92 1.49 -7.32
C LYS A 123 24.76 0.38 -6.70
N LEU A 124 24.68 0.18 -5.38
CA LEU A 124 25.42 -0.86 -4.68
C LEU A 124 25.00 -2.27 -5.13
N SER A 125 23.71 -2.49 -5.38
CA SER A 125 23.16 -3.73 -5.94
C SER A 125 23.77 -4.03 -7.31
N ARG A 126 23.80 -3.03 -8.19
CA ARG A 126 24.39 -3.15 -9.55
C ARG A 126 25.89 -3.44 -9.52
N LEU A 127 26.61 -2.91 -8.52
CA LEU A 127 28.03 -3.21 -8.31
C LEU A 127 28.28 -4.55 -7.61
N GLY A 128 27.23 -5.29 -7.24
CA GLY A 128 27.35 -6.57 -6.52
C GLY A 128 27.84 -6.43 -5.07
N LEU A 129 27.90 -5.21 -4.54
CA LEU A 129 28.48 -4.93 -3.22
C LEU A 129 27.51 -5.25 -2.07
N LEU A 130 26.21 -5.27 -2.33
CA LEU A 130 25.20 -5.64 -1.31
C LEU A 130 25.21 -7.12 -0.93
N LYS A 131 25.80 -8.00 -1.76
CA LYS A 131 25.93 -9.44 -1.43
C LYS A 131 26.98 -9.71 -0.34
N ASN A 132 27.82 -8.74 -0.01
CA ASN A 132 28.97 -8.89 0.90
C ASN A 132 28.71 -8.33 2.30
N LEU A 133 27.48 -7.87 2.61
CA LEU A 133 27.13 -7.23 3.88
C LEU A 133 26.25 -8.11 4.79
N ARG A 134 26.28 -9.44 4.61
CA ARG A 134 25.61 -10.41 5.50
C ARG A 134 26.52 -10.88 6.62
#